data_AF-A0A517W4W4-F1
#
_entry.id   AF-A0A517W4W4-F1
#
_cell.length_a   1.000
_cell.length_b   1.000
_cell.length_c   1.000
_cell.angle_alpha   90.00
_cell.angle_beta   90.00
_cell.angle_gamma   90.00
#
_symmetry.space_group_name_H-M   'P 1'
#
loop_
_entity.id
_entity.type
_entity.pdbx_description
1 polymer ?
#
loop_
_entity_poly.entity_id
_entity_poly.type
_entity_poly.pdbx_seq_one_letter_code
_entity_poly.pdbx_strand_id
1 'polypeptide(L)' 'MNNYQINSKQHWVFLIVFGFCALLGFSGVLVAEMFMPDNPGGNLGRLAMYRYMGTTSIAWALIALWSGYKLRVSHLTNDK' A
#
# COMPACT_ATOMS: atom_id res chain seq x y z
N MET A 1 0.24 -2.10 29.73
CA MET A 1 -0.06 -2.32 28.30
C MET A 1 0.89 -3.39 27.81
N ASN A 2 0.38 -4.59 27.49
CA ASN A 2 1.22 -5.67 26.99
C ASN A 2 1.74 -5.29 25.60
N ASN A 3 3.05 -5.09 25.49
CA ASN A 3 3.71 -4.84 24.21
C ASN A 3 3.64 -6.13 23.39
N TYR A 4 2.60 -6.26 22.56
CA TYR A 4 2.58 -7.26 21.50
C TYR A 4 3.68 -6.88 20.50
N GLN A 5 4.90 -7.36 20.76
CA GLN A 5 6.03 -7.24 19.87
C GLN A 5 5.71 -8.05 18.62
N ILE A 6 5.27 -7.35 17.56
CA ILE A 6 5.03 -7.96 16.26
C ILE A 6 6.35 -8.58 15.79
N ASN A 7 6.35 -9.89 15.52
CA ASN A 7 7.54 -10.64 15.13
C ASN A 7 8.04 -10.17 13.74
N SER A 8 9.34 -10.27 13.46
CA SER A 8 9.92 -10.01 12.13
C SER A 8 9.20 -10.78 11.01
N LYS A 9 8.74 -12.02 11.26
CA LYS A 9 7.96 -12.78 10.27
C LYS A 9 6.63 -12.09 9.92
N GLN A 10 5.95 -11.51 10.90
CA GLN A 10 4.68 -10.79 10.68
C GLN A 10 4.90 -9.49 9.90
N HIS A 11 5.98 -8.77 10.17
CA HIS A 11 6.37 -7.59 9.37
C HIS A 11 6.65 -7.95 7.91
N TRP A 12 7.28 -9.10 7.65
CA TRP A 12 7.48 -9.60 6.29
C TRP A 12 6.16 -9.88 5.57
N VAL A 13 5.21 -10.53 6.25
CA VAL A 13 3.86 -10.79 5.70
C VAL A 13 3.13 -9.48 5.41
N PHE A 14 3.16 -8.52 6.33
CA PHE A 14 2.54 -7.21 6.11
C PHE A 14 3.17 -6.46 4.92
N LEU A 15 4.49 -6.53 4.77
CA LEU A 15 5.18 -5.90 3.64
C LEU A 15 4.72 -6.50 2.31
N ILE A 16 4.66 -7.83 2.20
CA ILE A 16 4.20 -8.50 0.98
C ILE A 16 2.75 -8.15 0.69
N VAL A 17 1.85 -8.39 1.64
CA VAL A 17 0.40 -8.27 1.42
C VAL A 17 0.02 -6.83 1.10
N PHE A 18 0.47 -5.87 1.91
CA PHE A 18 0.13 -4.47 1.66
C PHE A 18 0.88 -3.90 0.46
N GLY A 19 2.07 -4.41 0.14
CA GLY A 19 2.76 -4.10 -1.11
C GLY A 19 1.95 -4.54 -2.34
N PHE A 20 1.42 -5.76 -2.33
CA PHE A 20 0.53 -6.24 -3.40
C PHE A 20 -0.76 -5.43 -3.49
N CYS A 21 -1.40 -5.11 -2.36
CA CYS A 21 -2.59 -4.26 -2.36
C CYS A 21 -2.30 -2.86 -2.94
N ALA A 22 -1.16 -2.27 -2.60
CA ALA A 22 -0.72 -0.98 -3.15
C ALA A 22 -0.49 -1.06 -4.67
N LEU A 23 0.19 -2.10 -5.16
CA LEU A 23 0.43 -2.31 -6.58
C LEU A 23 -0.86 -2.55 -7.35
N LEU A 24 -1.77 -3.38 -6.81
CA LEU A 24 -3.07 -3.64 -7.43
C LEU A 24 -3.89 -2.37 -7.54
N GLY A 25 -4.00 -1.59 -6.46
CA GLY A 25 -4.74 -0.33 -6.49
C GLY A 25 -4.12 0.69 -7.47
N PHE A 26 -2.79 0.78 -7.53
CA PHE A 26 -2.11 1.65 -8.49
C PHE A 26 -2.31 1.19 -9.94
N SER A 27 -2.22 -0.12 -10.19
CA SER A 27 -2.50 -0.70 -11.51
C SER A 27 -3.95 -0.48 -11.94
N GLY A 28 -4.90 -0.54 -11.00
CA GLY A 28 -6.31 -0.23 -11.25
C GLY A 28 -6.53 1.21 -11.69
N VAL A 29 -5.83 2.16 -11.05
CA VAL A 29 -5.86 3.58 -11.47
C VAL A 29 -5.25 3.76 -12.87
N LEU A 30 -4.12 3.11 -13.16
CA LEU A 30 -3.48 3.16 -14.48
C LEU A 30 -4.38 2.61 -15.59
N VAL A 31 -4.96 1.42 -15.37
CA VAL A 31 -5.87 0.77 -16.32
C VAL A 31 -7.12 1.64 -16.52
N ALA A 32 -7.66 2.23 -15.46
CA ALA A 32 -8.80 3.12 -15.57
C ALA A 32 -8.51 4.35 -16.44
N GLU A 33 -7.35 4.97 -16.28
CA GLU A 33 -6.96 6.11 -17.11
C GLU A 33 -6.72 5.71 -18.58
N MET A 34 -6.16 4.53 -18.83
CA MET A 34 -5.89 4.06 -20.20
C MET A 34 -7.16 3.62 -20.95
N PHE A 35 -8.09 2.93 -20.27
CA PHE A 35 -9.24 2.29 -20.92
C PHE A 35 -10.57 3.02 -20.71
N MET A 36 -10.63 3.99 -19.78
CA MET A 36 -11.81 4.83 -19.57
C MET A 36 -11.44 6.33 -19.61
N PRO A 37 -10.88 6.83 -20.73
CA PRO A 37 -10.61 8.26 -20.88
C PRO A 37 -11.89 9.09 -20.78
N ASP A 38 -13.01 8.56 -21.31
CA ASP A 38 -14.36 9.14 -21.22
C ASP A 38 -15.22 8.33 -20.24
N ASN A 39 -14.84 8.35 -18.95
CA ASN A 39 -15.62 7.73 -17.88
C ASN A 39 -17.07 8.27 -17.90
N PRO A 40 -18.13 7.42 -17.86
CA PRO A 40 -19.53 7.88 -17.85
C PRO A 40 -19.88 8.83 -16.70
N GLY A 41 -19.10 8.82 -15.61
CA GLY A 41 -19.21 9.81 -14.52
C GLY A 41 -18.50 11.15 -14.80
N GLY A 42 -17.94 11.35 -15.98
CA GLY A 42 -17.13 12.51 -16.37
C GLY A 42 -15.93 12.74 -15.44
N ASN A 43 -15.50 14.01 -15.33
CA ASN A 43 -14.42 14.41 -14.43
C ASN A 43 -14.70 14.09 -12.94
N LEU A 44 -15.97 14.10 -12.52
CA LEU A 44 -16.35 13.79 -11.14
C LEU A 44 -16.17 12.29 -10.83
N GLY A 45 -16.52 11.41 -11.77
CA GLY A 45 -16.28 9.98 -11.66
C GLY A 45 -14.78 9.65 -11.62
N ARG A 46 -13.97 10.31 -12.46
CA ARG A 46 -12.50 10.20 -12.42
C ARG A 46 -11.93 10.65 -11.07
N LEU A 47 -12.37 11.79 -10.56
CA LEU A 47 -11.93 12.30 -9.27
C LEU A 47 -12.29 11.35 -8.12
N ALA A 48 -13.50 10.79 -8.12
CA ALA A 48 -13.89 9.78 -7.13
C ALA A 48 -12.99 8.55 -7.22
N MET A 49 -12.67 8.07 -8.42
CA MET A 49 -11.82 6.91 -8.61
C MET A 49 -10.39 7.14 -8.09
N TYR A 50 -9.78 8.29 -8.40
CA TYR A 50 -8.48 8.65 -7.83
C TYR A 50 -8.52 8.82 -6.31
N ARG A 51 -9.59 9.42 -5.79
CA ARG A 51 -9.74 9.59 -4.34
C ARG A 51 -9.84 8.25 -3.63
N TYR A 52 -10.61 7.30 -4.12
CA TYR A 52 -10.75 6.02 -3.43
C TYR A 52 -9.59 5.08 -3.73
N MET A 53 -9.32 4.78 -5.00
CA MET A 53 -8.28 3.82 -5.37
C MET A 53 -6.86 4.38 -5.17
N GLY A 54 -6.63 5.66 -5.48
CA GLY A 54 -5.33 6.28 -5.29
C GLY A 54 -4.97 6.42 -3.81
N THR A 55 -5.87 6.95 -2.97
CA THR A 55 -5.55 7.13 -1.54
C THR A 55 -5.39 5.81 -0.80
N THR A 56 -6.21 4.81 -1.10
CA THR A 56 -6.07 3.48 -0.50
C THR A 56 -4.76 2.83 -0.91
N SER A 57 -4.36 2.93 -2.19
CA SER A 57 -3.05 2.44 -2.66
C SER A 57 -1.89 3.08 -1.90
N ILE A 58 -1.94 4.39 -1.68
CA ILE A 58 -0.92 5.13 -0.92
C ILE A 58 -0.92 4.67 0.55
N ALA A 59 -2.10 4.51 1.16
CA ALA A 59 -2.21 4.03 2.53
C ALA A 59 -1.60 2.63 2.69
N TRP A 60 -1.90 1.69 1.78
CA TRP A 60 -1.29 0.37 1.76
C TRP A 60 0.23 0.44 1.55
N ALA A 61 0.71 1.32 0.67
CA ALA A 61 2.15 1.51 0.44
C ALA A 61 2.87 2.03 1.68
N LEU A 62 2.27 2.97 2.41
CA LEU A 62 2.84 3.51 3.66
C LEU A 62 2.94 2.44 4.75
N ILE A 63 1.94 1.56 4.86
CA ILE A 63 1.98 0.44 5.81
C ILE A 63 3.08 -0.55 5.40
N ALA A 64 3.22 -0.85 4.11
CA ALA A 64 4.28 -1.72 3.60
C ALA A 64 5.68 -1.14 3.87
N LEU A 65 5.87 0.16 3.60
CA LEU A 65 7.11 0.89 3.89
C LEU A 65 7.45 0.90 5.37
N TRP A 66 6.47 1.20 6.23
CA TRP A 66 6.63 1.14 7.69
C TRP A 66 7.07 -0.25 8.14
N SER A 67 6.44 -1.29 7.60
CA SER A 67 6.77 -2.67 7.93
C SER A 67 8.19 -3.05 7.51
N GLY A 68 8.61 -2.64 6.31
CA GLY A 68 9.98 -2.85 5.82
C GLY A 68 11.03 -2.09 6.62
N TYR A 69 10.72 -0.86 7.03
CA TYR A 69 11.58 -0.07 7.90
C TYR A 69 11.81 -0.77 9.25
N LYS A 70 10.74 -1.26 9.90
CA LYS A 70 10.84 -2.02 11.15
C LYS A 70 11.68 -3.28 10.97
N LEU A 71 11.50 -4.01 9.87
CA LEU A 71 12.30 -5.19 9.58
C LEU A 71 13.80 -4.88 9.45
N ARG A 72 14.14 -3.79 8.76
CA ARG A 72 15.52 -3.33 8.58
C ARG A 72 16.17 -2.93 9.91
N VAL A 73 15.44 -2.22 10.77
CA VAL A 73 15.93 -1.85 12.11
C VAL A 73 16.16 -3.08 12.99
N SER A 74 15.27 -4.07 12.93
CA SER A 74 15.44 -5.34 13.66
C SER A 74 16.67 -6.12 13.18
N HIS A 75 16.95 -6.13 11.87
CA HIS A 75 18.17 -6.73 11.33
C HIS A 75 19.44 -6.04 11.84
N LEU A 76 19.50 -4.70 11.74
CA LEU A 76 20.65 -3.91 12.20
C LEU A 76 20.92 -4.01 13.71
N THR A 77 19.91 -4.39 14.50
CA THR A 77 20.05 -4.57 15.95
C THR A 77 20.55 -5.97 16.31
N ASN A 78 20.31 -6.99 15.48
CA ASN A 78 20.83 -8.35 15.69
C ASN A 78 22.27 -8.52 15.20
N ASP A 79 22.77 -7.62 14.33
CA ASP A 79 24.16 -7.61 13.85
C ASP A 79 25.15 -6.87 14.80
N LYS A 80 24.70 -6.44 15.99
CA LYS A 80 25.54 -5.86 17.05
C LYS A 80 25.66 -6.81 18.22
#